data_AF-A0AAP5YE21-F1
#
_entry.id   AF-A0AAP5YE21-F1
#
_cell.length_a   1.000
_cell.length_b   1.000
_cell.length_c   1.000
_cell.angle_alpha   90.00
_cell.angle_beta   90.00
_cell.angle_gamma   90.00
#
_symmetry.space_group_name_H-M   'P 1'
#
loop_
_entity.id
_entity.type
_entity.pdbx_description
1 polymer ?
#
loop_
_entity_poly.entity_id
_entity_poly.type
_entity_poly.pdbx_seq_one_letter_code
_entity_poly.pdbx_strand_id
1 'polypeptide(L)'
;KVKIIARAFDRGHGYLLRQAGADVIESETYHSALEMGGHAMKALGIHPFFVEQQKDTYKRVEARKSEMLYQAWEDDSEGERFDNNFRELFIQLEEKMAEEMRKDRHDKLSRSERGWTPPPKGYAENFDGENVQDITPPKEEAI
;
A
#
# COMPACT_ATOMS: atom_id res chain seq x y z
N LYS A 1 -15.66 20.70 17.21
CA LYS A 1 -16.11 19.65 16.27
C LYS A 1 -15.57 18.30 16.79
N VAL A 2 -16.40 17.28 16.91
CA VAL A 2 -15.96 15.93 17.32
C VAL A 2 -15.46 15.20 16.08
N LYS A 3 -14.34 14.46 16.20
CA LYS A 3 -13.84 13.59 15.11
C LYS A 3 -14.46 12.20 15.22
N ILE A 4 -14.90 11.65 14.10
CA ILE A 4 -15.50 10.31 13.99
C ILE A 4 -14.53 9.37 13.30
N ILE A 5 -14.07 8.36 14.04
CA ILE A 5 -13.25 7.26 13.54
C ILE A 5 -14.12 6.01 13.57
N ALA A 6 -14.33 5.39 12.41
CA ALA A 6 -15.29 4.30 12.26
C ALA A 6 -14.62 3.04 11.69
N ARG A 7 -15.06 1.89 12.21
CA ARG A 7 -14.69 0.57 11.68
C ARG A 7 -15.73 0.15 10.65
N ALA A 8 -15.28 -0.14 9.43
CA ALA A 8 -16.10 -0.72 8.37
C ALA A 8 -15.98 -2.25 8.38
N PHE A 9 -17.12 -2.94 8.31
CA PHE A 9 -17.15 -4.41 8.25
C PHE A 9 -16.76 -4.91 6.85
N ASP A 10 -17.23 -4.21 5.82
CA ASP A 10 -16.91 -4.45 4.42
C ASP A 10 -16.79 -3.13 3.64
N ARG A 11 -16.61 -3.22 2.32
CA ARG A 11 -16.45 -2.06 1.45
C ARG A 11 -17.72 -1.23 1.33
N GLY A 12 -18.90 -1.87 1.26
CA GLY A 12 -20.18 -1.16 1.16
C GLY A 12 -20.51 -0.36 2.42
N HIS A 13 -20.27 -0.95 3.60
CA HIS A 13 -20.37 -0.25 4.88
C HIS A 13 -19.37 0.91 4.96
N GLY A 14 -18.15 0.72 4.46
CA GLY A 14 -17.18 1.81 4.34
C GLY A 14 -17.70 2.98 3.52
N TYR A 15 -18.38 2.73 2.40
CA TYR A 15 -18.97 3.79 1.58
C TYR A 15 -20.13 4.50 2.27
N LEU A 16 -20.98 3.78 3.00
CA LEU A 16 -22.03 4.39 3.81
C LEU A 16 -21.47 5.31 4.90
N LEU A 17 -20.41 4.87 5.59
CA LEU A 17 -19.72 5.68 6.60
C LEU A 17 -19.08 6.93 5.98
N ARG A 18 -18.53 6.80 4.77
CA ARG A 18 -17.95 7.91 4.01
C ARG A 18 -19.03 8.93 3.64
N GLN A 19 -20.15 8.47 3.10
CA GLN A 19 -21.31 9.31 2.77
C GLN A 19 -21.90 10.00 4.01
N ALA A 20 -21.90 9.31 5.16
CA ALA A 20 -22.33 9.88 6.44
C ALA A 20 -21.34 10.91 7.03
N GLY A 21 -20.17 11.11 6.41
CA GLY A 21 -19.19 12.11 6.81
C GLY A 21 -18.24 11.68 7.93
N ALA A 22 -17.98 10.38 8.08
CA ALA A 22 -16.93 9.91 8.99
C ALA A 22 -15.55 10.45 8.57
N ASP A 23 -14.74 10.91 9.53
CA ASP A 23 -13.43 11.53 9.25
C ASP A 23 -12.36 10.48 8.90
N VAL A 24 -12.42 9.31 9.53
CA VAL A 24 -11.50 8.18 9.28
C VAL A 24 -12.29 6.87 9.27
N ILE A 25 -12.03 6.03 8.27
CA ILE A 25 -12.72 4.75 8.10
C ILE A 25 -11.66 3.66 7.91
N GLU A 26 -11.67 2.66 8.79
CA GLU A 26 -10.76 1.53 8.74
C GLU A 26 -11.52 0.24 8.48
N SER A 27 -11.12 -0.50 7.45
CA SER A 27 -11.66 -1.84 7.19
C SER A 27 -11.13 -2.83 8.22
N GLU A 28 -12.03 -3.62 8.80
CA GLU A 28 -11.69 -4.53 9.89
C GLU A 28 -10.74 -5.66 9.52
N THR A 29 -10.80 -6.16 8.28
CA THR A 29 -10.02 -7.32 7.83
C THR A 29 -8.84 -6.95 6.94
N TYR A 30 -8.81 -5.72 6.39
CA TYR A 30 -7.86 -5.33 5.35
C TYR A 30 -6.39 -5.56 5.73
N HIS A 31 -5.96 -5.00 6.86
CA HIS A 31 -4.56 -5.07 7.29
C HIS A 31 -4.13 -6.52 7.59
N SER A 32 -4.98 -7.28 8.28
CA SER A 32 -4.72 -8.69 8.59
C SER A 32 -4.66 -9.55 7.33
N ALA A 33 -5.54 -9.31 6.35
CA ALA A 33 -5.53 -10.02 5.07
C ALA A 33 -4.25 -9.71 4.28
N LEU A 34 -3.78 -8.46 4.31
CA LEU A 34 -2.55 -8.06 3.64
C LEU A 34 -1.31 -8.72 4.27
N GLU A 35 -1.24 -8.78 5.60
CA GLU A 35 -0.17 -9.51 6.29
C GLU A 35 -0.23 -11.02 6.01
N MET A 36 -1.42 -11.61 5.97
CA MET A 36 -1.61 -13.01 5.61
C MET A 36 -1.07 -13.31 4.21
N GLY A 37 -1.35 -12.45 3.22
CA GLY A 37 -0.76 -12.53 1.88
C GLY A 37 0.77 -12.44 1.92
N GLY A 38 1.31 -11.56 2.76
CA GLY A 38 2.75 -11.46 3.04
C GLY A 38 3.35 -12.76 3.56
N HIS A 39 2.73 -13.37 4.57
CA HIS A 39 3.14 -14.65 5.12
C HIS A 39 3.09 -15.78 4.09
N ALA A 40 2.03 -15.82 3.27
CA ALA A 40 1.90 -16.80 2.19
C ALA A 40 3.04 -16.67 1.17
N MET A 41 3.38 -15.45 0.75
CA MET A 41 4.51 -15.23 -0.16
C MET A 41 5.84 -15.67 0.45
N LYS A 42 6.10 -15.36 1.72
CA LYS A 42 7.30 -15.80 2.45
C LYS A 42 7.38 -17.32 2.52
N ALA A 43 6.25 -17.99 2.80
CA ALA A 43 6.16 -19.46 2.83
C ALA A 43 6.43 -20.10 1.46
N LEU A 44 6.12 -19.41 0.36
CA LEU A 44 6.46 -19.81 -1.02
C LEU A 44 7.92 -19.53 -1.41
N GLY A 45 8.76 -19.06 -0.48
CA GLY A 45 10.18 -18.80 -0.71
C GLY A 45 10.47 -17.44 -1.38
N ILE A 46 9.49 -16.54 -1.44
CA ILE A 46 9.68 -15.19 -1.94
C ILE A 46 10.46 -14.36 -0.92
N HIS A 47 11.46 -13.63 -1.39
CA HIS A 47 12.35 -12.85 -0.53
C HIS A 47 11.57 -11.77 0.27
N PRO A 48 11.79 -11.63 1.60
CA PRO A 48 11.02 -10.71 2.44
C PRO A 48 10.99 -9.26 1.96
N PHE A 49 12.10 -8.75 1.44
CA PHE A 49 12.16 -7.38 0.88
C PHE A 49 11.14 -7.19 -0.26
N PHE A 50 11.06 -8.15 -1.17
CA PHE A 50 10.10 -8.09 -2.27
C PHE A 50 8.67 -8.25 -1.77
N VAL A 51 8.44 -9.05 -0.73
CA VAL A 51 7.12 -9.17 -0.10
C VAL A 51 6.63 -7.84 0.46
N GLU A 52 7.48 -7.11 1.19
CA GLU A 52 7.09 -5.79 1.71
C GLU A 52 6.86 -4.79 0.57
N GLN A 53 7.70 -4.81 -0.47
CA GLN A 53 7.49 -4.00 -1.68
C GLN A 53 6.12 -4.28 -2.33
N GLN A 54 5.74 -5.56 -2.49
CA GLN A 54 4.45 -5.93 -3.05
C GLN A 54 3.28 -5.46 -2.15
N LYS A 55 3.42 -5.55 -0.82
CA LYS A 55 2.39 -5.06 0.12
C LYS A 55 2.21 -3.55 -0.01
N ASP A 56 3.29 -2.79 -0.11
CA ASP A 56 3.24 -1.34 -0.26
C ASP A 56 2.68 -0.91 -1.62
N THR A 57 3.06 -1.61 -2.68
CA THR A 57 2.48 -1.41 -4.01
C THR A 57 0.98 -1.71 -4.00
N TYR A 58 0.54 -2.79 -3.33
CA TYR A 58 -0.88 -3.13 -3.16
C TYR A 58 -1.64 -2.01 -2.44
N LYS A 59 -1.15 -1.52 -1.29
CA LYS A 59 -1.76 -0.41 -0.53
C LYS A 59 -1.95 0.84 -1.39
N ARG A 60 -0.90 1.21 -2.13
CA ARG A 60 -0.90 2.41 -2.98
C ARG A 60 -1.90 2.29 -4.14
N VAL A 61 -1.97 1.13 -4.79
CA VAL A 61 -2.91 0.89 -5.89
C VAL A 61 -4.35 0.84 -5.37
N GLU A 62 -4.58 0.18 -4.23
CA GLU A 62 -5.91 0.09 -3.62
C GLU A 62 -6.45 1.47 -3.22
N ALA A 63 -5.61 2.32 -2.61
CA ALA A 63 -6.02 3.68 -2.24
C ALA A 63 -6.50 4.50 -3.45
N ARG A 64 -5.85 4.35 -4.62
CA ARG A 64 -6.28 5.01 -5.87
C ARG A 64 -7.58 4.43 -6.41
N LYS A 65 -7.74 3.11 -6.32
CA LYS A 65 -8.93 2.39 -6.79
C LYS A 65 -10.18 2.72 -5.96
N SER A 66 -9.99 2.87 -4.65
CA SER A 66 -11.09 3.11 -3.70
C SER A 66 -11.90 4.35 -4.02
N GLU A 67 -11.30 5.39 -4.60
CA GLU A 67 -12.02 6.60 -4.97
C GLU A 67 -12.98 6.33 -6.13
N MET A 68 -12.49 5.72 -7.20
CA MET A 68 -13.30 5.47 -8.40
C MET A 68 -14.45 4.50 -8.13
N LEU A 69 -14.22 3.50 -7.27
CA LEU A 69 -15.28 2.59 -6.85
C LEU A 69 -16.31 3.26 -5.94
N TYR A 70 -15.91 4.25 -5.13
CA TYR A 70 -16.86 5.03 -4.33
C TYR A 70 -17.76 5.89 -5.22
N GLN A 71 -17.17 6.59 -6.20
CA GLN A 71 -17.93 7.42 -7.15
C GLN A 71 -18.94 6.58 -7.93
N ALA A 72 -18.51 5.44 -8.49
CA ALA A 72 -19.42 4.55 -9.21
C ALA A 72 -20.54 3.96 -8.32
N TRP A 73 -20.27 3.77 -7.02
CA TRP A 73 -21.28 3.34 -6.06
C TRP A 73 -22.25 4.48 -5.67
N GLU A 74 -21.77 5.72 -5.62
CA GLU A 74 -22.58 6.90 -5.29
C GLU A 74 -23.50 7.31 -6.47
N ASP A 75 -22.99 7.21 -7.71
CA ASP A 75 -23.73 7.47 -8.95
C ASP A 75 -24.90 6.50 -9.16
N ASP A 76 -24.78 5.25 -8.68
CA ASP A 76 -25.77 4.18 -8.79
C ASP A 76 -26.87 4.26 -7.70
N SER A 77 -27.08 5.44 -7.11
CA SER A 77 -27.93 5.63 -5.93
C SER A 77 -29.45 5.63 -6.21
N GLU A 78 -29.88 5.57 -7.48
CA GLU A 78 -31.30 5.48 -7.85
C GLU A 78 -31.85 4.04 -7.93
N GLY A 79 -30.99 3.00 -7.79
CA GLY A 79 -31.37 1.57 -7.88
C GLY A 79 -30.83 0.68 -6.74
N GLU A 80 -30.84 -0.65 -6.93
CA GLU A 80 -30.07 -1.55 -6.06
C GLU A 80 -28.59 -1.18 -6.23
N ARG A 81 -27.93 -0.71 -5.16
CA ARG A 81 -26.56 -0.15 -5.12
C ARG A 81 -25.42 -1.12 -5.50
N PHE A 82 -25.78 -2.23 -6.14
CA PHE A 82 -24.90 -3.25 -6.69
C PHE A 82 -25.34 -3.57 -8.12
N ASP A 83 -25.47 -2.55 -8.99
CA ASP A 83 -25.77 -2.82 -10.40
C ASP A 83 -24.56 -3.43 -11.14
N ASN A 84 -24.82 -3.98 -12.33
CA ASN A 84 -23.85 -4.59 -13.23
C ASN A 84 -22.67 -3.67 -13.55
N ASN A 85 -22.89 -2.35 -13.58
CA ASN A 85 -21.86 -1.35 -13.83
C ASN A 85 -20.75 -1.36 -12.75
N PHE A 86 -21.12 -1.40 -11.46
CA PHE A 86 -20.16 -1.47 -10.37
C PHE A 86 -19.32 -2.74 -10.45
N ARG A 87 -19.95 -3.87 -10.77
CA ARG A 87 -19.28 -5.16 -10.89
C ARG A 87 -18.29 -5.17 -12.05
N GLU A 88 -18.68 -4.64 -13.21
CA GLU A 88 -17.82 -4.55 -14.37
C GLU A 88 -16.61 -3.65 -14.10
N LEU A 89 -16.84 -2.46 -13.53
CA LEU A 89 -15.78 -1.55 -13.12
C LEU A 89 -14.85 -2.23 -12.10
N PHE A 90 -15.39 -2.93 -11.11
CA PHE A 90 -14.60 -3.68 -10.14
C PHE A 90 -13.67 -4.68 -10.81
N ILE A 91 -14.19 -5.50 -11.74
CA ILE A 91 -13.38 -6.47 -12.49
C ILE A 91 -12.27 -5.78 -13.27
N GLN A 92 -12.57 -4.71 -14.01
CA GLN A 92 -11.58 -3.96 -14.79
C GLN A 92 -10.47 -3.38 -13.90
N LEU A 93 -10.82 -2.90 -12.71
CA LEU A 93 -9.86 -2.34 -11.78
C LEU A 93 -9.01 -3.40 -11.08
N GLU A 94 -9.56 -4.59 -10.82
CA GLU A 94 -8.79 -5.75 -10.37
C GLU A 94 -7.80 -6.22 -11.44
N GLU A 95 -8.20 -6.25 -12.71
CA GLU A 95 -7.30 -6.59 -13.82
C GLU A 95 -6.14 -5.59 -13.94
N LYS A 96 -6.45 -4.29 -13.90
CA LYS A 96 -5.45 -3.22 -13.90
C LYS A 96 -4.55 -3.29 -12.67
N MET A 97 -5.11 -3.62 -11.51
CA MET A 97 -4.33 -3.85 -10.30
C MET A 97 -3.35 -5.01 -10.47
N ALA A 98 -3.79 -6.12 -11.06
CA ALA A 98 -2.90 -7.24 -11.36
C ALA A 98 -1.78 -6.84 -12.34
N GLU A 99 -2.05 -5.98 -13.33
CA GLU A 99 -1.03 -5.42 -14.21
C GLU A 99 -0.02 -4.55 -13.47
N GLU A 100 -0.46 -3.62 -12.64
CA GLU A 100 0.42 -2.75 -11.84
C GLU A 100 1.31 -3.57 -10.89
N MET A 101 0.74 -4.60 -10.25
CA MET A 101 1.48 -5.53 -9.39
C MET A 101 2.50 -6.39 -10.17
N ARG A 102 2.30 -6.59 -11.48
CA ARG A 102 3.27 -7.27 -12.36
C ARG A 102 4.40 -6.33 -12.82
N LYS A 103 4.14 -5.03 -13.00
CA LYS A 103 5.15 -4.05 -13.45
C LYS A 103 6.28 -3.88 -12.44
N ASP A 104 5.99 -3.99 -11.15
CA ASP A 104 7.00 -3.96 -10.08
C ASP A 104 8.03 -5.12 -10.20
N ARG A 105 7.76 -6.13 -11.05
CA ARG A 105 8.68 -7.25 -11.31
C ARG A 105 9.76 -7.00 -12.37
N HIS A 106 9.89 -5.83 -12.98
CA HIS A 106 10.78 -5.72 -14.15
C HIS A 106 11.63 -4.47 -14.34
N ASP A 107 11.74 -3.53 -13.39
CA ASP A 107 12.69 -2.43 -13.50
C ASP A 107 14.02 -2.69 -12.74
N LYS A 108 14.85 -3.51 -13.39
CA LYS A 108 16.27 -3.23 -13.66
C LYS A 108 17.26 -2.97 -12.50
N LEU A 109 17.20 -3.63 -11.34
CA LEU A 109 18.38 -3.68 -10.46
C LEU A 109 18.69 -5.10 -10.00
N SER A 110 19.91 -5.51 -10.32
CA SER A 110 20.46 -6.86 -10.20
C SER A 110 20.28 -7.43 -8.80
N ARG A 111 20.03 -8.74 -8.72
CA ARG A 111 20.01 -9.54 -7.48
C ARG A 111 21.32 -9.42 -6.66
N SER A 112 22.37 -8.82 -7.23
CA SER A 112 23.66 -8.53 -6.58
C SER A 112 23.73 -7.23 -5.78
N GLU A 113 22.82 -6.27 -5.97
CA GLU A 113 22.99 -4.90 -5.42
C GLU A 113 22.12 -4.59 -4.19
N ARG A 114 21.20 -5.48 -3.80
CA ARG A 114 20.32 -5.27 -2.63
C ARG A 114 20.34 -6.42 -1.62
N GLY A 115 21.44 -7.16 -1.54
CA GLY A 115 21.77 -7.83 -0.29
C GLY A 115 22.26 -6.78 0.70
N TRP A 116 21.87 -6.87 1.97
CA TRP A 116 22.70 -6.28 3.01
C TRP A 116 24.08 -6.93 2.88
N THR A 117 25.04 -6.22 2.28
CA THR A 117 26.44 -6.61 2.30
C THR A 117 26.94 -6.24 3.69
N PRO A 118 27.28 -7.23 4.55
CA PRO A 118 27.93 -6.91 5.80
C PRO A 118 29.13 -6.00 5.49
N PRO A 119 29.37 -4.95 6.31
CA PRO A 119 30.52 -4.10 6.11
C PRO A 119 31.80 -4.96 6.02
N PRO A 120 32.78 -4.59 5.17
CA PRO A 120 34.03 -5.33 5.05
C PRO A 120 34.67 -5.60 6.41
N LYS A 121 35.32 -6.75 6.56
CA LYS A 121 36.00 -7.14 7.81
C LYS A 121 37.01 -6.04 8.18
N GLY A 122 36.85 -5.42 9.35
CA GLY A 122 37.67 -4.27 9.79
C GLY A 122 37.02 -2.89 9.61
N TYR A 123 35.79 -2.79 9.07
CA TYR A 123 35.07 -1.51 8.92
C TYR A 123 34.95 -0.71 10.23
N ALA A 124 34.75 -1.41 11.36
CA ALA A 124 34.63 -0.80 12.68
C ALA A 124 35.95 -0.23 13.24
N GLU A 125 37.11 -0.61 12.68
CA GLU A 125 38.43 -0.20 13.16
C GLU A 125 38.85 1.19 12.64
N ASN A 126 38.19 1.69 11.59
CA ASN A 126 38.43 3.01 10.98
C ASN A 126 37.40 4.07 11.43
N PHE A 127 36.71 3.85 12.56
CA PHE A 127 35.79 4.83 13.18
C PHE A 127 36.52 5.66 14.24
N ASP A 128 37.57 6.32 13.83
CA ASP A 128 38.17 7.45 14.50
C ASP A 128 37.26 8.65 14.18
N GLY A 129 36.58 9.19 15.20
CA GLY A 129 35.51 10.20 15.11
C GLY A 129 35.85 11.51 14.39
N GLU A 130 37.01 11.60 13.73
CA GLU A 130 37.40 12.65 12.80
C GLU A 130 36.93 12.40 11.35
N ASN A 131 36.57 11.16 10.98
CA ASN A 131 36.16 10.79 9.61
C ASN A 131 34.63 10.63 9.41
N VAL A 132 33.83 11.03 10.39
CA VAL A 132 32.36 11.02 10.25
C VAL A 132 31.94 12.30 9.52
N GLN A 133 31.50 12.17 8.26
CA GLN A 133 30.83 13.28 7.60
C GLN A 133 29.50 13.56 8.32
N ASP A 134 29.42 14.71 8.98
CA ASP A 134 28.15 15.18 9.55
C ASP A 134 27.14 15.33 8.42
N ILE A 135 26.09 14.52 8.49
CA ILE A 135 24.99 14.54 7.54
C ILE A 135 24.17 15.79 7.86
N THR A 136 24.48 16.93 7.22
CA THR A 136 23.64 18.11 7.37
C THR A 136 22.27 17.81 6.79
N PRO A 137 21.19 17.84 7.59
CA PRO A 137 19.85 17.67 7.05
C PRO A 137 19.56 18.79 6.04
N PRO A 138 18.86 18.49 4.93
CA PRO A 138 18.44 19.52 4.00
C PRO A 138 17.56 20.53 4.75
N LYS A 139 17.80 21.82 4.52
CA LYS A 139 17.01 22.90 5.12
C LYS A 139 15.57 22.75 4.67
N GLU A 140 14.64 22.71 5.62
CA GLU A 140 13.20 22.85 5.33
C GLU A 140 12.99 24.22 4.69
N GLU A 141 12.80 24.26 3.38
CA GLU A 141 12.19 25.40 2.73
C GLU A 141 10.69 25.38 3.07
N ALA A 142 10.27 26.35 3.89
CA ALA A 142 8.88 26.54 4.24
C ALA A 142 8.06 26.81 2.98
N ILE A 143 7.05 25.97 2.74
CA ILE A 143 5.94 26.22 1.80
C ILE A 143 4.82 26.89 2.57
#